data_AF-A0A4Q2UM36-F1
#
_entry.id   AF-A0A4Q2UM36-F1
#
_cell.length_a   1.000
_cell.length_b   1.000
_cell.length_c   1.000
_cell.angle_alpha   90.00
_cell.angle_beta   90.00
_cell.angle_gamma   90.00
#
_symmetry.space_group_name_H-M   'P 1'
#
loop_
_entity.id
_entity.type
_entity.pdbx_description
1 polymer ?
#
loop_
_entity_poly.entity_id
_entity_poly.type
_entity_poly.pdbx_seq_one_letter_code
_entity_poly.pdbx_strand_id
1 'polypeptide(L)'
;MKVTTRWPGFLWLVSLSLIGLVTGCRVSAPTETLDAGYYSVRRSPEAGLLHKRVYLTDSQDSMQLILPHTDGRRQITGKASADWTFAQTEVDIDVFTLPFKIRPAKGALPPQLNSNFNAAVYLGRRLDFHRYGYRSVTPSFGTRTLKSQGFGYGLFMGIGSATINDLVTSSQIPYEYEGVVINAGVATIFDAHIFNVGLAIGVDSLMDSNRRSWLYQHRPWFGVLFGLNLN
;
A
#
# COMPACT_ATOMS: atom_id res chain seq x y z
N MET A 1 51.45 33.24 21.27
CA MET A 1 50.06 33.35 21.77
C MET A 1 49.35 32.05 21.45
N LYS A 2 49.05 31.23 22.48
CA LYS A 2 48.31 29.98 22.36
C LYS A 2 46.82 30.29 22.50
N VAL A 3 46.02 29.94 21.50
CA VAL A 3 44.55 29.89 21.61
C VAL A 3 44.16 28.42 21.67
N THR A 4 43.75 28.00 22.87
CA THR A 4 43.18 26.69 23.16
C THR A 4 41.66 26.80 23.08
N THR A 5 41.03 26.12 22.12
CA THR A 5 39.57 25.97 22.07
C THR A 5 39.23 24.51 22.31
N ARG A 6 38.78 24.20 23.54
CA ARG A 6 38.19 22.93 23.94
C ARG A 6 36.73 22.91 23.51
N TRP A 7 36.31 21.87 22.78
CA TRP A 7 34.90 21.52 22.58
C TRP A 7 34.59 20.28 23.43
N PRO A 8 33.83 20.38 24.53
CA PRO A 8 33.25 19.22 25.19
C PRO A 8 31.78 19.07 24.78
N GLY A 9 31.37 17.87 24.38
CA GLY A 9 29.96 17.48 24.47
C GLY A 9 29.19 17.35 23.15
N PHE A 10 29.63 16.47 22.24
CA PHE A 10 28.77 16.00 21.14
C PHE A 10 28.70 14.47 21.01
N LEU A 11 29.21 13.73 22.01
CA LEU A 11 29.40 12.27 21.91
C LEU A 11 28.42 11.43 22.75
N TRP A 12 27.45 12.04 23.43
CA TRP A 12 26.52 11.32 24.32
C TRP A 12 25.07 11.22 23.84
N LEU A 13 24.73 11.73 22.65
CA LEU A 13 23.36 11.67 22.10
C LEU A 13 23.16 10.61 21.01
N VAL A 14 24.20 9.90 20.58
CA VAL A 14 24.09 8.87 19.53
C VAL A 14 23.84 7.46 20.09
N SER A 15 24.07 7.25 21.39
CA SER A 15 24.05 5.90 21.98
C SER A 15 22.68 5.42 22.49
N LEU A 16 21.66 6.27 22.50
CA LEU A 16 20.34 5.94 23.08
C LEU A 16 19.21 5.68 22.06
N SER A 17 19.46 5.86 20.75
CA SER A 17 18.46 5.58 19.70
C SER A 17 18.62 4.22 19.01
N LEU A 18 19.63 3.42 19.37
CA LEU A 18 19.91 2.15 18.66
C LEU A 18 19.27 0.89 19.28
N ILE A 19 18.59 1.00 20.43
CA ILE A 19 17.99 -0.16 21.12
C ILE A 19 16.49 -0.34 20.78
N GLY A 20 15.86 0.60 20.07
CA GLY A 20 14.44 0.54 19.70
C GLY A 20 14.08 -0.21 18.41
N LEU A 21 15.07 -0.68 17.62
CA LEU A 21 14.83 -1.20 16.25
C LEU A 21 14.81 -2.74 16.14
N VAL A 22 14.79 -3.47 17.25
CA VAL A 22 14.81 -4.95 17.23
C VAL A 22 13.54 -5.59 17.78
N THR A 23 12.44 -4.85 17.89
CA THR A 23 11.12 -5.49 18.08
C THR A 23 10.67 -6.09 16.76
N GLY A 24 10.85 -7.41 16.69
CA GLY A 24 10.74 -8.28 15.54
C GLY A 24 9.66 -7.96 14.52
N CYS A 25 10.03 -8.12 13.24
CA CYS A 25 9.10 -8.46 12.19
C CYS A 25 8.33 -9.72 12.61
N ARG A 26 7.14 -9.55 13.19
CA ARG A 26 6.14 -10.62 13.18
C ARG A 26 5.69 -10.75 11.74
N VAL A 27 6.17 -11.80 11.07
CA VAL A 27 5.54 -12.26 9.84
C VAL A 27 4.17 -12.79 10.28
N SER A 28 3.12 -12.01 10.05
CA SER A 28 1.74 -12.43 10.24
C SER A 28 1.53 -13.70 9.42
N ALA A 29 1.36 -14.84 10.09
CA ALA A 29 0.98 -16.07 9.42
C ALA A 29 -0.38 -15.84 8.74
N PRO A 30 -0.62 -16.40 7.55
CA PRO A 30 -1.91 -16.27 6.88
C PRO A 30 -3.04 -16.74 7.82
N THR A 31 -3.93 -15.83 8.18
CA THR A 31 -5.05 -16.12 9.08
C THR A 31 -6.03 -17.05 8.36
N GLU A 32 -6.31 -18.23 8.93
CA GLU A 32 -7.27 -19.21 8.37
C GLU A 32 -8.74 -18.83 8.64
N THR A 33 -8.95 -17.72 9.35
CA THR A 33 -10.24 -17.19 9.76
C THR A 33 -10.37 -15.72 9.36
N LEU A 34 -11.59 -15.28 9.05
CA LEU A 34 -11.91 -13.87 8.92
C LEU A 34 -12.10 -13.21 10.29
N ASP A 35 -11.75 -11.94 10.38
CA ASP A 35 -12.09 -11.14 11.55
C ASP A 35 -13.60 -10.96 11.66
N ALA A 36 -14.09 -10.79 12.89
CA ALA A 36 -15.50 -10.52 13.10
C ALA A 36 -15.85 -9.13 12.57
N GLY A 37 -16.84 -9.03 11.69
CA GLY A 37 -17.14 -7.75 11.04
C GLY A 37 -18.27 -7.79 10.03
N TYR A 38 -18.49 -6.66 9.38
CA TYR A 38 -19.52 -6.52 8.34
C TYR A 38 -18.95 -6.83 6.95
N TYR A 39 -19.54 -7.82 6.30
CA TYR A 39 -19.14 -8.27 4.97
C TYR A 39 -20.32 -8.23 4.00
N SER A 40 -20.04 -8.00 2.73
CA SER A 40 -21.00 -8.17 1.64
C SER A 40 -20.84 -9.55 1.02
N VAL A 41 -21.92 -10.33 0.92
CA VAL A 41 -21.89 -11.65 0.28
C VAL A 41 -21.79 -11.47 -1.24
N ARG A 42 -20.74 -12.03 -1.85
CA ARG A 42 -20.52 -12.02 -3.31
C ARG A 42 -20.86 -13.34 -3.99
N ARG A 43 -20.75 -14.45 -3.24
CA ARG A 43 -21.15 -15.79 -3.68
C ARG A 43 -21.71 -16.53 -2.47
N SER A 44 -22.82 -17.23 -2.68
CA SER A 44 -23.47 -18.09 -1.70
C SER A 44 -24.36 -19.11 -2.43
N PRO A 45 -24.54 -20.33 -1.89
CA PRO A 45 -25.57 -21.26 -2.34
C PRO A 45 -27.00 -20.71 -2.16
N GLU A 46 -27.20 -19.76 -1.25
CA GLU A 46 -28.49 -19.16 -0.94
C GLU A 46 -28.69 -17.89 -1.79
N ALA A 47 -29.48 -18.00 -2.86
CA ALA A 47 -29.75 -16.87 -3.78
C ALA A 47 -30.26 -15.61 -3.05
N GLY A 48 -31.02 -15.78 -1.95
CA GLY A 48 -31.56 -14.67 -1.16
C GLY A 48 -30.52 -13.90 -0.32
N LEU A 49 -29.27 -14.36 -0.26
CA LEU A 49 -28.17 -13.70 0.48
C LEU A 49 -27.19 -12.97 -0.44
N LEU A 50 -27.28 -13.14 -1.76
CA LEU A 50 -26.38 -12.49 -2.70
C LEU A 50 -26.47 -10.95 -2.56
N HIS A 51 -25.32 -10.30 -2.51
CA HIS A 51 -25.15 -8.85 -2.32
C HIS A 51 -25.66 -8.29 -0.99
N LYS A 52 -26.11 -9.12 -0.04
CA LYS A 52 -26.51 -8.64 1.28
C LYS A 52 -25.30 -8.40 2.16
N ARG A 53 -25.42 -7.38 3.01
CA ARG A 53 -24.48 -7.15 4.12
C ARG A 53 -24.87 -8.04 5.29
N VAL A 54 -23.91 -8.80 5.79
CA VAL A 54 -24.04 -9.70 6.94
C VAL A 54 -22.95 -9.36 7.95
N TYR A 55 -23.24 -9.53 9.23
CA TYR A 55 -22.20 -9.56 10.24
C TYR A 55 -21.70 -11.01 10.33
N LEU A 56 -20.41 -11.23 10.12
CA LEU A 56 -19.79 -12.54 10.08
C LEU A 56 -18.94 -12.71 11.34
N THR A 57 -19.09 -13.86 11.99
CA THR A 57 -18.13 -14.35 12.98
C THR A 57 -17.58 -15.67 12.48
N ASP A 58 -16.26 -15.77 12.43
CA ASP A 58 -15.57 -16.95 11.92
C ASP A 58 -14.87 -17.68 13.05
N SER A 59 -15.21 -18.95 13.25
CA SER A 59 -14.42 -19.91 14.00
C SER A 59 -13.78 -20.89 13.03
N GLN A 60 -12.65 -21.49 13.42
CA GLN A 60 -11.89 -22.41 12.56
C GLN A 60 -12.78 -23.46 11.86
N ASP A 61 -13.77 -24.01 12.57
CA ASP A 61 -14.65 -25.07 12.08
C ASP A 61 -16.00 -24.58 11.53
N SER A 62 -16.41 -23.35 11.85
CA SER A 62 -17.74 -22.85 11.49
C SER A 62 -17.78 -21.33 11.30
N MET A 63 -18.61 -20.86 10.39
CA MET A 63 -18.97 -19.45 10.29
C MET A 63 -20.39 -19.23 10.74
N GLN A 64 -20.64 -18.12 11.43
CA GLN A 64 -21.97 -17.65 11.72
C GLN A 64 -22.21 -16.33 11.02
N LEU A 65 -23.31 -16.27 10.25
CA LEU A 65 -23.80 -15.07 9.60
C LEU A 65 -24.99 -14.54 10.38
N ILE A 66 -24.97 -13.26 10.70
CA ILE A 66 -26.06 -12.54 11.34
C ILE A 66 -26.60 -11.53 10.32
N LEU A 67 -27.89 -11.66 9.99
CA LEU A 67 -28.60 -10.72 9.12
C LEU A 67 -29.06 -9.52 9.96
N PRO A 68 -28.48 -8.32 9.77
CA PRO A 68 -28.69 -7.20 10.69
C PRO A 68 -30.14 -6.69 10.72
N HIS A 69 -30.93 -6.92 9.67
CA HIS A 69 -32.31 -6.43 9.59
C HIS A 69 -33.35 -7.38 10.18
N THR A 70 -33.03 -8.67 10.28
CA THR A 70 -33.99 -9.70 10.74
C THR A 70 -33.54 -10.41 12.00
N ASP A 71 -32.33 -10.10 12.51
CA ASP A 71 -31.57 -10.91 13.48
C ASP A 71 -31.54 -12.40 13.10
N GLY A 72 -31.60 -12.67 11.79
CA GLY A 72 -31.57 -14.03 11.26
C GLY A 72 -30.17 -14.57 11.40
N ARG A 73 -30.01 -15.76 11.99
CA ARG A 73 -28.71 -16.39 12.17
C ARG A 73 -28.59 -17.61 11.27
N ARG A 74 -27.46 -17.73 10.57
CA ARG A 74 -27.11 -18.88 9.75
C ARG A 74 -25.75 -19.39 10.16
N GLN A 75 -25.65 -20.69 10.42
CA GLN A 75 -24.38 -21.34 10.70
C GLN A 75 -23.97 -22.17 9.48
N ILE A 76 -22.72 -22.03 9.07
CA ILE A 76 -22.13 -22.71 7.92
C ILE A 76 -20.94 -23.51 8.44
N THR A 77 -20.91 -24.80 8.17
CA THR A 77 -19.89 -25.71 8.68
C THR A 77 -19.24 -26.53 7.57
N GLY A 78 -17.98 -26.90 7.77
CA GLY A 78 -17.24 -27.83 6.92
C GLY A 78 -17.25 -27.45 5.43
N LYS A 79 -17.56 -28.42 4.57
CA LYS A 79 -17.51 -28.27 3.11
C LYS A 79 -18.46 -27.20 2.56
N ALA A 80 -19.55 -26.90 3.26
CA ALA A 80 -20.51 -25.87 2.82
C ALA A 80 -19.90 -24.47 2.78
N SER A 81 -18.79 -24.22 3.50
CA SER A 81 -18.05 -22.96 3.44
C SER A 81 -17.41 -22.68 2.08
N ALA A 82 -17.05 -23.71 1.30
CA ALA A 82 -16.28 -23.57 0.06
C ALA A 82 -17.00 -22.80 -1.07
N ASP A 83 -18.32 -22.64 -0.96
CA ASP A 83 -19.12 -21.90 -1.93
C ASP A 83 -19.36 -20.44 -1.55
N TRP A 84 -18.75 -19.98 -0.45
CA TRP A 84 -18.92 -18.61 0.03
C TRP A 84 -17.77 -17.70 -0.40
N THR A 85 -18.14 -16.49 -0.80
CA THR A 85 -17.20 -15.41 -1.05
C THR A 85 -17.75 -14.15 -0.44
N PHE A 86 -16.93 -13.49 0.36
CA PHE A 86 -17.26 -12.26 1.07
C PHE A 86 -16.41 -11.11 0.52
N ALA A 87 -16.95 -9.90 0.60
CA ALA A 87 -16.22 -8.70 0.26
C ALA A 87 -16.32 -7.69 1.40
N GLN A 88 -15.18 -7.08 1.74
CA GLN A 88 -15.07 -6.00 2.72
C GLN A 88 -14.57 -4.74 2.01
N THR A 89 -14.96 -3.58 2.52
CA THR A 89 -14.48 -2.30 1.98
C THR A 89 -14.10 -1.39 3.12
N GLU A 90 -12.85 -0.95 3.12
CA GLU A 90 -12.25 -0.21 4.22
C GLU A 90 -11.57 1.07 3.73
N VAL A 91 -11.31 1.98 4.67
CA VAL A 91 -10.40 3.11 4.42
C VAL A 91 -9.00 2.61 4.69
N ASP A 92 -8.08 2.95 3.79
CA ASP A 92 -6.73 2.44 3.81
C ASP A 92 -5.72 3.60 3.80
N ILE A 93 -4.74 3.53 4.70
CA ILE A 93 -3.70 4.54 4.90
C ILE A 93 -2.38 3.82 4.99
N ASP A 94 -1.57 3.98 3.95
CA ASP A 94 -0.29 3.31 3.78
C ASP A 94 0.84 4.31 3.56
N VAL A 95 2.06 3.87 3.82
CA VAL A 95 3.29 4.56 3.43
C VAL A 95 4.01 3.70 2.41
N PHE A 96 4.39 4.28 1.28
CA PHE A 96 5.08 3.57 0.23
C PHE A 96 6.19 4.38 -0.42
N THR A 97 7.05 3.63 -1.09
CA THR A 97 8.14 4.16 -1.90
C THR A 97 7.76 4.09 -3.38
N LEU A 98 8.31 5.01 -4.17
CA LEU A 98 8.16 5.04 -5.63
C LEU A 98 9.56 4.82 -6.25
N PRO A 99 10.10 3.59 -6.24
CA PRO A 99 11.45 3.32 -6.71
C PRO A 99 11.60 3.51 -8.23
N PHE A 100 10.50 3.56 -8.98
CA PHE A 100 10.51 3.77 -10.41
C PHE A 100 9.44 4.79 -10.81
N LYS A 101 9.88 5.86 -11.47
CA LYS A 101 9.02 6.83 -12.17
C LYS A 101 9.45 6.95 -13.63
N ILE A 102 8.49 6.84 -14.54
CA ILE A 102 8.67 7.12 -15.96
C ILE A 102 8.04 8.48 -16.25
N ARG A 103 8.88 9.43 -16.69
CA ARG A 103 8.44 10.72 -17.22
C ARG A 103 8.34 10.64 -18.75
N PRO A 104 7.20 11.00 -19.35
CA PRO A 104 7.07 11.05 -20.80
C PRO A 104 8.09 11.97 -21.47
N ALA A 105 8.31 11.78 -22.77
CA ALA A 105 9.18 12.64 -23.57
C ALA A 105 8.75 14.12 -23.50
N LYS A 106 9.72 15.03 -23.48
CA LYS A 106 9.46 16.48 -23.46
C LYS A 106 10.47 17.24 -24.31
N GLY A 107 9.99 17.91 -25.35
CA GLY A 107 10.86 18.59 -26.31
C GLY A 107 11.74 17.57 -27.04
N ALA A 108 13.06 17.79 -27.01
CA ALA A 108 14.04 16.87 -27.56
C ALA A 108 14.42 15.72 -26.60
N LEU A 109 13.92 15.73 -25.36
CA LEU A 109 14.27 14.70 -24.37
C LEU A 109 13.41 13.44 -24.58
N PRO A 110 14.04 12.24 -24.63
CA PRO A 110 13.31 10.99 -24.65
C PRO A 110 12.60 10.74 -23.30
N PRO A 111 11.72 9.74 -23.21
CA PRO A 111 11.17 9.32 -21.93
C PRO A 111 12.27 8.96 -20.93
N GLN A 112 12.10 9.35 -19.68
CA GLN A 112 13.10 9.15 -18.61
C GLN A 112 12.57 8.20 -17.55
N LEU A 113 13.35 7.16 -17.24
CA LEU A 113 13.14 6.33 -16.05
C LEU A 113 14.01 6.88 -14.92
N ASN A 114 13.38 7.20 -13.80
CA ASN A 114 14.03 7.73 -12.59
C ASN A 114 13.84 6.77 -11.42
N SER A 115 14.92 6.55 -10.68
CA SER A 115 14.96 5.75 -9.45
C SER A 115 15.49 6.53 -8.25
N ASN A 116 15.27 7.85 -8.25
CA ASN A 116 15.62 8.75 -7.16
C ASN A 116 14.78 8.44 -5.89
N PHE A 117 15.19 9.00 -4.75
CA PHE A 117 14.46 8.88 -3.49
C PHE A 117 13.02 9.38 -3.65
N ASN A 118 12.04 8.59 -3.23
CA ASN A 118 10.64 8.98 -3.19
C ASN A 118 9.91 8.21 -2.08
N ALA A 119 9.21 8.95 -1.23
CA ALA A 119 8.35 8.42 -0.19
C ALA A 119 7.03 9.19 -0.20
N ALA A 120 5.90 8.47 -0.09
CA ALA A 120 4.58 9.05 -0.13
C ALA A 120 3.65 8.39 0.88
N VAL A 121 2.68 9.17 1.35
CA VAL A 121 1.54 8.72 2.13
C VAL A 121 0.35 8.54 1.20
N TYR A 122 -0.38 7.46 1.41
CA TYR A 122 -1.62 7.10 0.75
C TYR A 122 -2.83 7.48 1.57
N LEU A 123 -3.93 7.76 0.88
CA LEU A 123 -5.26 7.66 1.46
C LEU A 123 -6.22 7.15 0.39
N GLY A 124 -6.85 6.02 0.66
CA GLY A 124 -7.71 5.38 -0.32
C GLY A 124 -8.82 4.52 0.26
N ARG A 125 -9.46 3.78 -0.65
CA ARG A 125 -10.38 2.70 -0.33
C ARG A 125 -9.76 1.39 -0.74
N ARG A 126 -9.88 0.39 0.14
CA ARG A 126 -9.47 -1.00 -0.14
C ARG A 126 -10.69 -1.90 -0.25
N LEU A 127 -10.68 -2.77 -1.25
CA LEU A 127 -11.68 -3.79 -1.51
C LEU A 127 -11.03 -5.15 -1.30
N ASP A 128 -11.43 -5.83 -0.24
CA ASP A 128 -10.91 -7.16 0.08
C ASP A 128 -11.93 -8.21 -0.31
N PHE A 129 -11.47 -9.22 -1.04
CA PHE A 129 -12.28 -10.38 -1.45
C PHE A 129 -11.77 -11.61 -0.74
N HIS A 130 -12.64 -12.24 0.02
CA HIS A 130 -12.35 -13.40 0.84
C HIS A 130 -13.10 -14.60 0.30
N ARG A 131 -12.36 -15.56 -0.25
CA ARG A 131 -12.91 -16.79 -0.80
C ARG A 131 -12.54 -17.96 0.08
N TYR A 132 -13.55 -18.64 0.59
CA TYR A 132 -13.37 -19.92 1.25
C TYR A 132 -13.22 -21.03 0.22
N GLY A 133 -12.39 -22.00 0.55
CA GLY A 133 -12.24 -23.27 -0.15
C GLY A 133 -12.17 -24.41 0.84
N TYR A 134 -12.30 -25.64 0.35
CA TYR A 134 -12.18 -26.84 1.16
C TYR A 134 -11.19 -27.80 0.52
N ARG A 135 -10.21 -28.25 1.31
CA ARG A 135 -9.19 -29.20 0.88
C ARG A 135 -9.31 -30.47 1.72
N SER A 136 -9.70 -31.58 1.09
CA SER A 136 -9.64 -32.89 1.73
C SER A 136 -8.18 -33.27 2.01
N VAL A 137 -7.87 -33.60 3.26
CA VAL A 137 -6.55 -34.07 3.71
C VAL A 137 -6.53 -35.59 3.75
N THR A 138 -7.66 -36.20 4.16
CA THR A 138 -7.92 -37.64 4.10
C THR A 138 -9.30 -37.89 3.49
N PRO A 139 -9.69 -39.15 3.20
CA PRO A 139 -11.05 -39.45 2.73
C PRO A 139 -12.16 -39.02 3.71
N SER A 140 -11.87 -38.95 5.01
CA SER A 140 -12.83 -38.60 6.07
C SER A 140 -12.63 -37.20 6.65
N PHE A 141 -11.50 -36.55 6.37
CA PHE A 141 -11.13 -35.26 6.96
C PHE A 141 -10.68 -34.27 5.90
N GLY A 142 -11.17 -33.05 5.99
CA GLY A 142 -10.68 -31.94 5.17
C GLY A 142 -10.62 -30.67 5.99
N THR A 143 -9.77 -29.76 5.52
CA THR A 143 -9.57 -28.46 6.15
C THR A 143 -10.15 -27.35 5.28
N ARG A 144 -10.62 -26.30 5.94
CA ARG A 144 -11.06 -25.08 5.30
C ARG A 144 -9.84 -24.23 4.97
N THR A 145 -9.85 -23.61 3.81
CA THR A 145 -8.81 -22.67 3.39
C THR A 145 -9.43 -21.33 3.09
N LEU A 146 -8.77 -20.26 3.50
CA LEU A 146 -9.18 -18.89 3.22
C LEU A 146 -8.16 -18.27 2.26
N LYS A 147 -8.64 -17.73 1.14
CA LYS A 147 -7.83 -16.94 0.23
C LYS A 147 -8.38 -15.52 0.21
N SER A 148 -7.53 -14.57 0.58
CA SER A 148 -7.84 -13.15 0.58
C SER A 148 -7.07 -12.46 -0.55
N GLN A 149 -7.73 -11.55 -1.25
CA GLN A 149 -7.14 -10.71 -2.29
C GLN A 149 -7.63 -9.28 -2.09
N GLY A 150 -6.71 -8.34 -1.97
CA GLY A 150 -7.01 -6.92 -1.76
C GLY A 150 -6.73 -6.09 -3.02
N PHE A 151 -7.63 -5.15 -3.32
CA PHE A 151 -7.42 -4.12 -4.32
C PHE A 151 -7.71 -2.73 -3.73
N GLY A 152 -6.71 -1.85 -3.75
CA GLY A 152 -6.79 -0.48 -3.29
C GLY A 152 -6.82 0.53 -4.44
N TYR A 153 -7.55 1.63 -4.25
CA TYR A 153 -7.41 2.83 -5.08
C TYR A 153 -7.57 4.10 -4.24
N GLY A 154 -6.80 5.14 -4.56
CA GLY A 154 -6.76 6.33 -3.73
C GLY A 154 -5.84 7.42 -4.22
N LEU A 155 -5.65 8.41 -3.36
CA LEU A 155 -4.76 9.55 -3.57
C LEU A 155 -3.47 9.33 -2.80
N PHE A 156 -2.38 9.93 -3.29
CA PHE A 156 -1.12 9.98 -2.54
C PHE A 156 -0.50 11.37 -2.58
N MET A 157 0.29 11.68 -1.55
CA MET A 157 1.15 12.85 -1.49
C MET A 157 2.46 12.48 -0.81
N GLY A 158 3.57 13.00 -1.31
CA GLY A 158 4.88 12.62 -0.85
C GLY A 158 5.96 13.62 -1.17
N ILE A 159 7.17 13.24 -0.77
CA ILE A 159 8.41 13.94 -1.07
C ILE A 159 9.31 13.04 -1.91
N GLY A 160 10.19 13.64 -2.69
CA GLY A 160 11.22 12.92 -3.40
C GLY A 160 12.34 13.83 -3.85
N SER A 161 13.23 13.29 -4.68
CA SER A 161 14.23 14.08 -5.37
C SER A 161 14.14 13.94 -6.89
N ALA A 162 14.63 14.96 -7.59
CA ALA A 162 14.79 14.97 -9.03
C ALA A 162 16.13 15.59 -9.39
N THR A 163 16.83 14.95 -10.32
CA THR A 163 18.05 15.52 -10.92
C THR A 163 17.68 16.75 -11.74
N ILE A 164 18.34 17.87 -11.44
CA ILE A 164 18.23 19.14 -12.16
C ILE A 164 19.57 19.38 -12.85
N ASN A 165 19.55 19.57 -14.16
CA ASN A 165 20.74 19.85 -14.98
C ASN A 165 20.37 20.65 -16.23
N ASP A 166 21.38 20.94 -17.06
CA ASP A 166 21.25 21.73 -18.29
C ASP A 166 20.18 21.17 -19.25
N LEU A 167 20.10 19.84 -19.39
CA LEU A 167 19.17 19.18 -20.30
C LEU A 167 17.71 19.34 -19.84
N VAL A 168 17.42 19.08 -18.57
CA VAL A 168 16.05 19.17 -18.03
C VAL A 168 15.60 20.60 -17.71
N THR A 169 16.46 21.59 -17.97
CA THR A 169 16.19 23.03 -17.77
C THR A 169 16.32 23.86 -19.04
N SER A 170 16.45 23.21 -20.22
CA SER A 170 16.64 23.88 -21.51
C SER A 170 17.81 24.87 -21.50
N SER A 171 18.92 24.44 -20.92
CA SER A 171 20.18 25.16 -20.79
C SER A 171 20.13 26.49 -20.02
N GLN A 172 19.14 26.64 -19.14
CA GLN A 172 19.05 27.80 -18.26
C GLN A 172 19.90 27.67 -17.00
N ILE A 173 20.24 26.43 -16.61
CA ILE A 173 20.98 26.14 -15.38
C ILE A 173 22.19 25.26 -15.74
N PRO A 174 23.42 25.80 -15.66
CA PRO A 174 24.63 25.13 -16.17
C PRO A 174 25.22 24.10 -15.18
N TYR A 175 24.65 23.98 -13.98
CA TYR A 175 25.13 23.08 -12.93
C TYR A 175 24.11 21.98 -12.64
N GLU A 176 24.61 20.84 -12.16
CA GLU A 176 23.80 19.68 -11.80
C GLU A 176 23.64 19.55 -10.28
N TYR A 177 22.43 19.24 -9.83
CA TYR A 177 22.13 18.96 -8.43
C TYR A 177 20.85 18.13 -8.26
N GLU A 178 20.61 17.59 -7.07
CA GLU A 178 19.36 16.93 -6.70
C GLU A 178 18.42 17.91 -6.01
N GLY A 179 17.30 18.22 -6.65
CA GLY A 179 16.26 19.10 -6.12
C GLY A 179 15.19 18.33 -5.35
N VAL A 180 14.69 18.90 -4.27
CA VAL A 180 13.56 18.35 -3.51
C VAL A 180 12.25 18.60 -4.25
N VAL A 181 11.46 17.56 -4.46
CA VAL A 181 10.14 17.63 -5.10
C VAL A 181 9.05 17.22 -4.13
N ILE A 182 7.92 17.92 -4.17
CA ILE A 182 6.65 17.41 -3.65
C ILE A 182 5.96 16.68 -4.80
N ASN A 183 5.51 15.47 -4.54
CA ASN A 183 4.74 14.69 -5.49
C ASN A 183 3.33 14.43 -4.97
N ALA A 184 2.37 14.38 -5.88
CA ALA A 184 0.99 14.05 -5.56
C ALA A 184 0.32 13.37 -6.75
N GLY A 185 -0.67 12.53 -6.51
CA GLY A 185 -1.34 11.81 -7.58
C GLY A 185 -2.40 10.82 -7.11
N VAL A 186 -2.71 9.89 -8.01
CA VAL A 186 -3.60 8.76 -7.78
C VAL A 186 -2.82 7.46 -7.91
N ALA A 187 -3.18 6.47 -7.10
CA ALA A 187 -2.57 5.16 -7.13
C ALA A 187 -3.62 4.05 -7.06
N THR A 188 -3.31 2.93 -7.69
CA THR A 188 -3.96 1.64 -7.45
C THR A 188 -2.95 0.69 -6.81
N ILE A 189 -3.40 -0.15 -5.90
CA ILE A 189 -2.57 -1.06 -5.12
C ILE A 189 -3.18 -2.45 -5.19
N PHE A 190 -2.33 -3.46 -5.36
CA PHE A 190 -2.70 -4.85 -5.32
C PHE A 190 -1.90 -5.54 -4.21
N ASP A 191 -2.62 -6.25 -3.34
CA ASP A 191 -2.01 -7.01 -2.24
C ASP A 191 -1.52 -8.38 -2.74
N ALA A 192 -0.19 -8.57 -2.70
CA ALA A 192 0.50 -9.80 -3.05
C ALA A 192 0.96 -10.58 -1.81
N HIS A 193 0.11 -10.69 -0.79
CA HIS A 193 0.30 -11.39 0.50
C HIS A 193 1.39 -10.80 1.40
N ILE A 194 2.63 -10.74 0.92
CA ILE A 194 3.82 -10.32 1.70
C ILE A 194 4.33 -8.92 1.33
N PHE A 195 3.85 -8.34 0.22
CA PHE A 195 4.16 -6.97 -0.17
C PHE A 195 3.03 -6.38 -1.01
N ASN A 196 2.88 -5.05 -0.96
CA ASN A 196 1.91 -4.30 -1.76
C ASN A 196 2.63 -3.72 -2.98
N VAL A 197 2.13 -4.02 -4.19
CA VAL A 197 2.60 -3.38 -5.43
C VAL A 197 1.47 -2.55 -5.99
N GLY A 198 1.80 -1.36 -6.48
CA GLY A 198 0.83 -0.50 -7.11
C GLY A 198 1.32 0.17 -8.37
N LEU A 199 0.39 0.81 -9.08
CA LEU A 199 0.66 1.72 -10.17
C LEU A 199 0.21 3.13 -9.79
N ALA A 200 1.05 4.12 -10.05
CA ALA A 200 0.81 5.52 -9.75
C ALA A 200 0.76 6.35 -11.04
N ILE A 201 -0.10 7.36 -11.04
CA ILE A 201 -0.03 8.50 -11.93
C ILE A 201 0.06 9.74 -11.05
N GLY A 202 1.10 10.53 -11.23
CA GLY A 202 1.33 11.70 -10.39
C GLY A 202 1.96 12.87 -11.11
N VAL A 203 2.13 13.96 -10.37
CA VAL A 203 2.84 15.16 -10.80
C VAL A 203 3.90 15.51 -9.77
N ASP A 204 5.03 16.04 -10.23
CA ASP A 204 6.09 16.53 -9.36
C ASP A 204 6.10 18.07 -9.36
N SER A 205 6.42 18.66 -8.21
CA SER A 205 6.60 20.09 -8.02
C SER A 205 7.96 20.34 -7.35
N LEU A 206 8.89 20.93 -8.10
CA LEU A 206 10.19 21.32 -7.57
C LEU A 206 10.02 22.49 -6.58
N MET A 207 10.66 22.37 -5.41
CA MET A 207 10.47 23.30 -4.28
C MET A 207 11.42 24.49 -4.27
N ASP A 208 12.46 24.48 -5.11
CA ASP A 208 13.49 25.52 -5.11
C ASP A 208 13.17 26.68 -6.09
N SER A 209 14.12 27.62 -6.21
CA SER A 209 14.02 28.78 -7.11
C SER A 209 14.00 28.42 -8.60
N ASN A 210 14.53 27.24 -8.96
CA ASN A 210 14.76 26.79 -10.33
C ASN A 210 13.53 26.10 -10.94
N ARG A 211 12.47 25.89 -10.14
CA ARG A 211 11.18 25.26 -10.56
C ARG A 211 10.55 25.82 -11.83
N ARG A 212 10.81 27.09 -12.16
CA ARG A 212 10.27 27.73 -13.37
C ARG A 212 10.97 27.27 -14.65
N SER A 213 12.23 26.87 -14.55
CA SER A 213 13.05 26.42 -15.66
C SER A 213 12.97 24.91 -15.86
N TRP A 214 12.48 24.16 -14.86
CA TRP A 214 12.40 22.70 -14.92
C TRP A 214 11.29 22.22 -15.86
N LEU A 215 11.68 21.45 -16.89
CA LEU A 215 10.77 20.97 -17.94
C LEU A 215 9.62 20.08 -17.43
N TYR A 216 9.85 19.36 -16.34
CA TYR A 216 8.90 18.41 -15.76
C TYR A 216 8.04 18.99 -14.64
N GLN A 217 8.13 20.30 -14.37
CA GLN A 217 7.28 20.97 -13.40
C GLN A 217 5.79 20.78 -13.73
N HIS A 218 5.02 20.22 -12.78
CA HIS A 218 3.60 19.90 -12.92
C HIS A 218 3.27 19.00 -14.14
N ARG A 219 4.23 18.22 -14.62
CA ARG A 219 4.00 17.26 -15.70
C ARG A 219 3.67 15.89 -15.13
N PRO A 220 2.77 15.15 -15.80
CA PRO A 220 2.40 13.82 -15.35
C PRO A 220 3.58 12.85 -15.52
N TRP A 221 3.66 11.89 -14.61
CA TRP A 221 4.55 10.75 -14.66
C TRP A 221 3.79 9.48 -14.26
N PHE A 222 4.31 8.33 -14.67
CA PHE A 222 3.79 7.00 -14.31
C PHE A 222 4.80 6.32 -13.40
N GLY A 223 4.35 5.63 -12.35
CA GLY A 223 5.27 4.98 -11.43
C GLY A 223 4.76 3.67 -10.89
N VAL A 224 5.68 2.93 -10.28
CA VAL A 224 5.37 1.72 -9.54
C VAL A 224 5.53 2.02 -8.05
N LEU A 225 4.53 1.66 -7.25
CA LEU A 225 4.57 1.81 -5.80
C LEU A 225 4.99 0.48 -5.17
N PHE A 226 5.81 0.56 -4.13
CA PHE A 226 6.14 -0.55 -3.25
C PHE A 226 5.85 -0.14 -1.82
N GLY A 227 4.88 -0.81 -1.21
CA GLY A 227 4.48 -0.62 0.17
C GLY A 227 4.83 -1.84 1.02
N LEU A 228 5.25 -1.57 2.26
CA LEU A 228 5.20 -2.56 3.31
C LEU A 228 3.81 -2.47 3.92
N ASN A 229 3.10 -3.60 4.01
CA ASN A 229 1.83 -3.64 4.72
C ASN A 229 2.12 -3.37 6.21
N LEU A 230 1.61 -2.26 6.74
CA LEU A 230 1.78 -1.88 8.15
C LEU A 230 0.60 -2.31 9.04
N ASN A 231 -0.37 -3.04 8.46
CA ASN A 231 -1.56 -3.53 9.15
C ASN A 231 -1.29 -4.85 9.89
#